data_AF-A0A945E637-F1
#
_entry.id   AF-A0A945E637-F1
#
_cell.length_a   1.000
_cell.length_b   1.000
_cell.length_c   1.000
_cell.angle_alpha   90.00
_cell.angle_beta   90.00
_cell.angle_gamma   90.00
#
_symmetry.space_group_name_H-M   'P 1'
#
loop_
_entity.id
_entity.type
_entity.pdbx_description
1 polymer ?
#
loop_
_entity_poly.entity_id
_entity_poly.type
_entity_poly.pdbx_seq_one_letter_code
_entity_poly.pdbx_strand_id
1 'polypeptide(L)'
;MVDRDPLDRWCDGRVTLMGDAAHPMRPNGSNGASQAVLDGEALADALSADVDVPVALEAYEDARRETTSRLVLANRQAGPERVMQWVRDRCDGTCRDHHTCVSIGELERAANAYKELAGFDLGTLQALSRQPNAD
;
A
#
# COMPACT_ATOMS: atom_id res chain seq x y z
N MET A 1 2.79 -12.48 -11.38
CA MET A 1 1.98 -11.24 -11.47
C MET A 1 2.87 -10.13 -11.97
N VAL A 2 2.44 -9.38 -12.99
CA VAL A 2 3.21 -8.32 -13.66
C VAL A 2 2.65 -6.98 -13.19
N ASP A 3 3.50 -6.10 -12.66
CA ASP A 3 3.14 -4.74 -12.30
C ASP A 3 3.16 -3.81 -13.53
N ARG A 4 2.55 -2.61 -13.43
CA ARG A 4 2.54 -1.59 -14.49
C ARG A 4 2.94 -0.23 -13.94
N ASP A 5 3.30 0.70 -14.81
CA ASP A 5 3.49 2.10 -14.39
C ASP A 5 2.15 2.69 -13.92
N PRO A 6 2.17 3.58 -12.91
CA PRO A 6 0.98 4.24 -12.47
C PRO A 6 0.26 4.99 -13.61
N LEU A 7 -1.06 4.90 -13.62
CA LEU A 7 -1.89 5.63 -14.57
C LEU A 7 -2.08 7.07 -14.09
N ASP A 8 -2.03 8.03 -15.02
CA ASP A 8 -2.25 9.44 -14.71
C ASP A 8 -3.72 9.77 -14.43
N ARG A 9 -4.64 8.91 -14.90
CA ARG A 9 -6.08 9.04 -14.73
C ARG A 9 -6.76 7.68 -14.59
N TRP A 10 -7.79 7.59 -13.74
CA TRP A 10 -8.62 6.38 -13.58
C TRP A 10 -10.05 6.57 -14.09
N CYS A 11 -10.57 7.79 -14.03
CA CYS A 11 -11.95 8.10 -14.36
C CYS A 11 -12.14 8.52 -15.83
N ASP A 12 -13.29 8.13 -16.38
CA ASP A 12 -13.81 8.60 -17.65
C ASP A 12 -15.35 8.68 -17.57
N GLY A 13 -15.86 9.89 -17.34
CA GLY A 13 -17.28 10.14 -17.14
C GLY A 13 -17.85 9.38 -15.93
N ARG A 14 -18.64 8.34 -16.18
CA ARG A 14 -19.30 7.53 -15.13
C ARG A 14 -18.61 6.18 -14.88
N VAL A 15 -17.38 6.02 -15.37
CA VAL A 15 -16.58 4.80 -15.22
C VAL A 15 -15.28 5.16 -14.49
N THR A 16 -14.88 4.32 -13.54
CA THR A 16 -13.57 4.42 -12.86
C THR A 16 -12.92 3.05 -12.71
N LEU A 17 -11.61 3.04 -12.50
CA LEU A 17 -10.82 1.84 -12.23
C LEU A 17 -10.63 1.65 -10.71
N MET A 18 -10.50 0.40 -10.28
CA MET A 18 -10.26 0.04 -8.88
C MET A 18 -9.41 -1.24 -8.79
N GLY A 19 -8.67 -1.42 -7.69
CA GLY A 19 -7.86 -2.61 -7.47
C GLY A 19 -6.78 -2.79 -8.55
N ASP A 20 -6.53 -4.03 -8.95
CA ASP A 20 -5.52 -4.35 -9.98
C ASP A 20 -5.78 -3.70 -11.34
N ALA A 21 -7.00 -3.24 -11.64
CA ALA A 21 -7.27 -2.49 -12.85
C ALA A 21 -6.71 -1.04 -12.78
N ALA A 22 -6.61 -0.47 -11.57
CA ALA A 22 -6.10 0.87 -11.32
C ALA A 22 -4.62 0.88 -10.92
N HIS A 23 -4.20 -0.06 -10.07
CA HIS A 23 -2.87 -0.07 -9.44
C HIS A 23 -2.26 -1.48 -9.31
N PRO A 24 -2.04 -2.19 -10.43
CA PRO A 24 -1.45 -3.52 -10.39
C PRO A 24 -0.01 -3.47 -9.84
N MET A 25 0.24 -4.20 -8.76
CA MET A 25 1.52 -4.19 -8.04
C MET A 25 2.08 -5.59 -7.79
N ARG A 26 3.36 -5.68 -7.41
CA ARG A 26 3.95 -6.95 -6.97
C ARG A 26 3.27 -7.47 -5.70
N PRO A 27 3.17 -8.80 -5.49
CA PRO A 27 2.48 -9.41 -4.35
C PRO A 27 3.25 -9.26 -3.02
N ASN A 28 3.74 -8.07 -2.71
CA ASN A 28 4.46 -7.81 -1.47
C ASN A 28 3.45 -7.55 -0.35
N GLY A 29 3.44 -8.42 0.66
CA GLY A 29 2.65 -8.22 1.88
C GLY A 29 1.13 -8.11 1.68
N SER A 30 0.59 -8.70 0.61
CA SER A 30 -0.83 -8.61 0.23
C SER A 30 -1.36 -7.18 -0.02
N ASN A 31 -0.47 -6.22 -0.27
CA ASN A 31 -0.83 -4.81 -0.45
C ASN A 31 -1.92 -4.60 -1.51
N GLY A 32 -1.85 -5.29 -2.66
CA GLY A 32 -2.85 -5.11 -3.73
C GLY A 32 -4.28 -5.39 -3.26
N ALA A 33 -4.49 -6.51 -2.54
CA ALA A 33 -5.79 -6.86 -1.99
C ALA A 33 -6.24 -5.88 -0.90
N SER A 34 -5.34 -5.50 0.02
CA SER A 34 -5.66 -4.54 1.07
C SER A 34 -6.02 -3.17 0.50
N GLN A 35 -5.32 -2.70 -0.54
CA GLN A 35 -5.63 -1.42 -1.19
C GLN A 35 -6.96 -1.47 -1.94
N ALA A 36 -7.31 -2.60 -2.59
CA ALA A 36 -8.61 -2.77 -3.23
C ALA A 36 -9.78 -2.69 -2.24
N VAL A 37 -9.59 -3.13 -0.98
CA VAL A 37 -10.60 -2.95 0.07
C VAL A 37 -10.76 -1.47 0.45
N LEU A 38 -9.65 -0.75 0.64
CA LEU A 38 -9.67 0.69 0.93
C LEU A 38 -10.26 1.52 -0.22
N ASP A 39 -10.07 1.08 -1.46
CA ASP A 39 -10.71 1.72 -2.61
C ASP A 39 -12.24 1.58 -2.55
N GLY A 40 -12.74 0.41 -2.14
CA GLY A 40 -14.18 0.18 -2.02
C GLY A 40 -14.84 1.09 -0.98
N GLU A 41 -14.18 1.31 0.15
CA GLU A 41 -14.60 2.26 1.19
C GLU A 41 -14.59 3.69 0.63
N ALA A 42 -13.46 4.15 0.09
CA ALA A 42 -13.34 5.51 -0.46
C ALA A 42 -14.32 5.80 -1.60
N LEU A 43 -14.60 4.81 -2.45
CA LEU A 43 -15.59 4.92 -3.52
C LEU A 43 -17.02 5.03 -2.96
N ALA A 44 -17.35 4.24 -1.95
CA ALA A 44 -18.66 4.30 -1.30
C ALA A 44 -18.88 5.66 -0.61
N ASP A 45 -17.86 6.17 0.08
CA ASP A 45 -17.91 7.49 0.73
C ASP A 45 -18.10 8.60 -0.30
N ALA A 46 -17.32 8.59 -1.38
CA ALA A 46 -17.41 9.61 -2.43
C ALA A 46 -18.78 9.60 -3.12
N LEU A 47 -19.33 8.42 -3.41
CA LEU A 47 -20.67 8.28 -4.01
C LEU A 47 -21.81 8.68 -3.08
N SER A 48 -21.56 8.77 -1.76
CA SER A 48 -22.55 9.17 -0.76
C SER A 48 -22.68 10.68 -0.58
N ALA A 49 -21.80 11.48 -1.19
CA ALA A 49 -21.69 12.94 -0.97
C ALA A 49 -22.80 13.81 -1.63
N ASP A 50 -23.90 13.23 -2.12
CA ASP A 50 -25.01 13.92 -2.83
C ASP A 50 -24.54 14.89 -3.95
N VAL A 51 -23.59 14.42 -4.77
CA VAL A 51 -23.06 15.13 -5.96
C VAL A 51 -23.24 14.29 -7.22
N ASP A 52 -23.06 14.89 -8.41
CA ASP A 52 -23.10 14.10 -9.65
C ASP A 52 -21.97 13.05 -9.68
N VAL A 53 -22.27 11.88 -10.26
CA VAL A 53 -21.39 10.71 -10.23
C VAL A 53 -19.98 11.01 -10.76
N PRO A 54 -19.77 11.69 -11.90
CA PRO A 54 -18.42 12.00 -12.36
C PRO A 54 -17.59 12.78 -11.33
N VAL A 55 -18.21 13.71 -10.61
CA VAL A 55 -17.55 14.49 -9.55
C VAL A 55 -17.18 13.60 -8.36
N ALA A 56 -18.07 12.70 -7.96
CA ALA A 56 -17.77 11.71 -6.92
C ALA A 56 -16.62 10.78 -7.32
N LEU A 57 -16.59 10.31 -8.57
CA LEU A 57 -15.52 9.42 -9.06
C LEU A 57 -14.17 10.14 -9.10
N GLU A 58 -14.12 11.41 -9.50
CA GLU A 58 -12.91 12.23 -9.44
C GLU A 58 -12.40 12.40 -8.00
N ALA A 59 -13.31 12.63 -7.03
CA ALA A 59 -12.94 12.71 -5.62
C ALA A 59 -12.36 11.39 -5.07
N TYR A 60 -12.94 10.25 -5.46
CA TYR A 60 -12.38 8.93 -5.16
C TYR A 60 -10.98 8.74 -5.76
N GLU A 61 -10.79 9.11 -7.03
CA GLU A 61 -9.50 9.02 -7.70
C GLU A 61 -8.44 9.87 -7.00
N ASP A 62 -8.76 11.13 -6.68
CA ASP A 62 -7.83 12.05 -6.01
C ASP A 62 -7.40 11.53 -4.63
N ALA A 63 -8.32 10.91 -3.89
CA ALA A 63 -8.02 10.34 -2.58
C ALA A 63 -7.09 9.12 -2.64
N ARG A 64 -7.10 8.36 -3.74
CA ARG A 64 -6.49 7.01 -3.81
C ARG A 64 -5.32 6.91 -4.78
N ARG A 65 -5.31 7.68 -5.86
CA ARG A 65 -4.36 7.52 -6.97
C ARG A 65 -2.92 7.77 -6.55
N GLU A 66 -2.63 8.87 -5.87
CA GLU A 66 -1.25 9.17 -5.47
C GLU A 66 -0.69 8.13 -4.49
N THR A 67 -1.47 7.77 -3.47
CA THR A 67 -1.07 6.79 -2.44
C THR A 67 -0.78 5.42 -3.05
N THR A 68 -1.69 4.91 -3.88
CA THR A 68 -1.52 3.61 -4.53
C THR A 68 -0.40 3.63 -5.59
N SER A 69 -0.19 4.75 -6.29
CA SER A 69 0.93 4.93 -7.23
C SER A 69 2.29 4.82 -6.52
N ARG A 70 2.44 5.47 -5.36
CA ARG A 70 3.66 5.36 -4.53
C ARG A 70 3.90 3.92 -4.09
N LEU A 71 2.84 3.20 -3.73
CA LEU A 71 2.90 1.79 -3.37
C LEU A 71 3.32 0.88 -4.52
N VAL A 72 2.77 1.06 -5.71
CA VAL A 72 3.17 0.32 -6.93
C VAL A 72 4.68 0.48 -7.16
N LEU A 73 5.18 1.72 -7.12
CA LEU A 73 6.58 2.03 -7.35
C LEU A 73 7.49 1.47 -6.24
N ALA A 74 7.06 1.54 -4.97
CA ALA A 74 7.84 0.96 -3.88
C ALA A 74 7.87 -0.56 -3.93
N ASN A 75 6.80 -1.21 -4.39
CA ASN A 75 6.72 -2.67 -4.54
C ASN A 75 7.63 -3.22 -5.65
N ARG A 76 8.16 -2.36 -6.53
CA ARG A 76 9.23 -2.73 -7.47
C ARG A 76 10.58 -2.89 -6.78
N GLN A 77 10.78 -2.19 -5.67
CA GLN A 77 11.94 -2.42 -4.82
C GLN A 77 11.72 -3.70 -4.02
N ALA A 78 12.79 -4.27 -3.46
CA ALA A 78 12.64 -5.38 -2.54
C ALA A 78 11.78 -4.90 -1.35
N GLY A 79 10.54 -5.41 -1.26
CA GLY A 79 9.60 -5.10 -0.19
C GLY A 79 10.07 -5.64 1.16
N PRO A 80 9.18 -6.10 2.06
CA PRO A 80 9.61 -6.67 3.35
C PRO A 80 10.57 -7.87 3.20
N GLU A 81 10.54 -8.54 2.04
CA GLU A 81 11.49 -9.58 1.63
C GLU A 81 12.96 -9.12 1.63
N ARG A 82 13.23 -7.81 1.57
CA ARG A 82 14.59 -7.27 1.65
C ARG A 82 15.29 -7.67 2.95
N VAL A 83 14.55 -7.85 4.04
CA VAL A 83 15.07 -8.41 5.29
C VAL A 83 15.56 -9.83 5.09
N MET A 84 14.75 -10.68 4.45
CA MET A 84 15.12 -12.08 4.16
C MET A 84 16.32 -12.14 3.20
N GLN A 85 16.38 -11.25 2.22
CA GLN A 85 17.50 -11.14 1.29
C GLN A 85 18.78 -10.71 2.02
N TRP A 86 18.72 -9.72 2.92
CA TRP A 86 19.88 -9.31 3.70
C TRP A 86 20.40 -10.39 4.62
N VAL A 87 19.52 -11.14 5.28
CA VAL A 87 19.93 -12.28 6.10
C VAL A 87 20.60 -13.34 5.23
N ARG A 88 20.05 -13.65 4.05
CA ARG A 88 20.69 -14.56 3.09
C ARG A 88 22.08 -14.08 2.67
N ASP A 89 22.22 -12.80 2.36
CA ASP A 89 23.46 -12.24 1.81
C ASP A 89 24.55 -12.06 2.88
N ARG A 90 24.18 -11.83 4.15
CA ARG A 90 25.11 -11.56 5.26
C ARG A 90 25.34 -12.74 6.19
N CYS A 91 24.48 -13.74 6.17
CA CYS A 91 24.69 -14.96 6.94
C CYS A 91 25.60 -15.91 6.15
N ASP A 92 26.77 -16.21 6.70
CA ASP A 92 27.72 -17.20 6.16
C ASP A 92 27.34 -18.66 6.49
N GLY A 93 26.14 -18.89 7.02
CA GLY A 93 25.64 -20.20 7.44
C GLY A 93 25.95 -20.58 8.90
N THR A 94 26.58 -19.68 9.67
CA THR A 94 26.89 -19.93 11.09
C THR A 94 25.72 -19.63 12.04
N CYS A 95 24.71 -18.88 11.61
CA CYS A 95 23.52 -18.60 12.42
C CYS A 95 22.65 -19.87 12.51
N ARG A 96 22.51 -20.43 13.73
CA ARG A 96 21.71 -21.65 13.99
C ARG A 96 20.34 -21.32 14.57
N ASP A 97 20.31 -20.66 15.73
CA ASP A 97 19.08 -20.48 16.51
C ASP A 97 18.56 -19.03 16.51
N HIS A 98 19.46 -18.05 16.33
CA HIS A 98 19.12 -16.63 16.21
C HIS A 98 19.97 -16.02 15.09
N HIS A 99 19.34 -15.21 14.23
CA HIS A 99 20.02 -14.47 13.17
C HIS A 99 20.76 -13.26 13.75
N THR A 100 21.92 -13.49 14.37
CA THR A 100 22.78 -12.44 14.93
C THR A 100 23.64 -11.74 13.87
N CYS A 101 23.67 -12.27 12.64
CA CYS A 101 24.36 -11.69 11.48
C CYS A 101 23.81 -10.33 11.03
N VAL A 102 22.59 -9.96 11.45
CA VAL A 102 22.00 -8.63 11.23
C VAL A 102 21.40 -8.16 12.55
N SER A 103 21.66 -6.91 12.93
CA SER A 103 21.13 -6.41 14.21
C SER A 103 19.61 -6.25 14.16
N ILE A 104 18.92 -6.50 15.28
CA ILE A 104 17.47 -6.33 15.38
C ILE A 104 17.05 -4.92 14.98
N GLY A 105 17.80 -3.88 15.38
CA GLY A 105 17.50 -2.51 15.00
C GLY A 105 17.60 -2.23 13.50
N GLU A 106 18.46 -2.94 12.76
CA GLU A 106 18.49 -2.85 11.29
C GLU A 106 17.30 -3.56 10.64
N LEU A 107 16.90 -4.71 11.18
CA LEU A 107 15.73 -5.45 10.74
C LEU A 107 14.44 -4.63 10.95
N GLU A 108 14.30 -4.02 12.13
CA GLU A 108 13.17 -3.16 12.49
C GLU A 108 13.11 -1.92 11.61
N ARG A 109 14.23 -1.23 11.38
CA ARG A 109 14.27 -0.07 10.46
C ARG A 109 13.83 -0.44 9.05
N ALA A 110 14.30 -1.56 8.52
CA ALA A 110 13.92 -2.02 7.18
C ALA A 110 12.44 -2.40 7.09
N ALA A 111 11.90 -3.09 8.11
CA ALA A 111 10.49 -3.47 8.16
C ALA A 111 9.56 -2.25 8.34
N ASN A 112 9.95 -1.28 9.16
CA ASN A 112 9.12 -0.11 9.46
C ASN A 112 9.05 0.88 8.29
N ALA A 113 10.16 1.08 7.56
CA ALA A 113 10.17 1.96 6.39
C ALA A 113 9.14 1.52 5.31
N TYR A 114 8.94 0.20 5.15
CA TYR A 114 7.92 -0.32 4.24
C TYR A 114 6.50 -0.11 4.79
N LYS A 115 6.28 -0.33 6.09
CA LYS A 115 4.97 -0.15 6.73
C LYS A 115 4.50 1.31 6.64
N GLU A 116 5.38 2.27 6.91
CA GLU A 116 5.10 3.69 6.76
C GLU A 116 4.68 4.04 5.34
N LEU A 117 5.47 3.60 4.35
CA LEU A 117 5.17 3.86 2.95
C LEU A 117 3.85 3.20 2.50
N ALA A 118 3.53 2.02 3.06
CA ALA A 118 2.29 1.32 2.80
C ALA A 118 1.07 1.84 3.58
N GLY A 119 1.24 2.85 4.43
CA GLY A 119 0.18 3.37 5.28
C GLY A 119 -0.27 2.39 6.38
N PHE A 120 0.57 1.41 6.72
CA PHE A 120 0.34 0.42 7.77
C PHE A 120 1.19 0.67 9.02
N ASP A 121 1.79 1.85 9.17
CA ASP A 121 2.45 2.18 10.41
C ASP A 121 1.44 2.28 11.55
N LEU A 122 1.88 1.90 12.75
CA LEU A 122 1.02 1.80 13.91
C LEU A 122 0.39 3.16 14.27
N GLY A 123 1.10 4.27 14.04
CA GLY A 123 0.62 5.61 14.33
C GLY A 123 -0.54 6.00 13.44
N THR A 124 -0.40 5.80 12.12
CA THR A 124 -1.46 6.02 11.13
C THR A 124 -2.67 5.14 11.41
N LEU A 125 -2.47 3.84 11.63
CA LEU A 125 -3.58 2.92 11.93
C LEU A 125 -4.31 3.30 13.23
N GLN A 126 -3.59 3.70 14.27
CA GLN A 126 -4.19 4.18 15.51
C GLN A 126 -4.92 5.51 15.34
N ALA A 127 -4.44 6.41 14.48
CA ALA A 127 -5.11 7.66 14.18
C ALA A 127 -6.44 7.42 13.44
N LEU A 128 -6.44 6.55 12.42
CA LEU A 128 -7.63 6.14 11.68
C LEU A 128 -8.67 5.48 12.60
N SER A 129 -8.24 4.53 13.45
CA SER A 129 -9.12 3.88 14.42
C SER A 129 -9.72 4.83 15.47
N ARG A 130 -9.13 6.00 15.67
CA ARG A 130 -9.59 6.99 16.67
C ARG A 130 -10.43 8.11 16.07
N GLN A 131 -10.55 8.19 14.74
CA GLN A 131 -11.51 9.10 14.13
C GLN A 131 -12.92 8.51 14.36
N PRO A 132 -13.82 9.23 15.06
CA PRO A 132 -15.20 8.79 15.15
C PRO A 132 -15.77 8.80 13.73
N ASN A 133 -16.47 7.72 13.34
CA ASN A 133 -17.28 7.73 12.13
C ASN A 133 -18.12 9.01 12.15
N ALA A 134 -17.87 9.91 11.20
CA ALA A 134 -18.67 11.11 11.05
C ALA A 134 -20.02 10.65 10.49
N ASP A 135 -21.02 10.58 11.38
CA ASP A 135 -22.44 10.45 11.04
C ASP A 135 -22.94 11.68 10.27
#